data_AF-A0A7C0Z3N0-F1
#
_entry.id   AF-A0A7C0Z3N0-F1
#
_cell.length_a   1.000
_cell.length_b   1.000
_cell.length_c   1.000
_cell.angle_alpha   90.00
_cell.angle_beta   90.00
_cell.angle_gamma   90.00
#
_symmetry.space_group_name_H-M   'P 1'
#
loop_
_entity.id
_entity.type
_entity.pdbx_description
1 polymer ?
#
loop_
_entity_poly.entity_id
_entity_poly.type
_entity_poly.pdbx_seq_one_letter_code
_entity_poly.pdbx_strand_id
1 'polypeptide(L)' 'VKEMFDEIDKIEVKENPCFHPLEIKNVTREDKVKKGFSLEEAFSNAEQREKNFFKGPKV' A
#
# COMPACT_ATOMS: atom_id res chain seq x y z
N VAL A 1 -2.10 -26.67 -6.52
CA VAL A 1 -2.04 -25.22 -6.84
C VAL A 1 -0.71 -24.85 -7.45
N LYS A 2 0.43 -25.09 -6.78
CA LYS A 2 1.77 -24.83 -7.36
C LYS A 2 1.98 -25.51 -8.72
N GLU A 3 1.69 -26.82 -8.80
CA GLU A 3 1.84 -27.62 -10.02
C GLU A 3 1.05 -27.09 -11.24
N MET A 4 -0.02 -26.32 -11.01
CA MET A 4 -0.81 -25.69 -12.08
C MET A 4 -0.13 -24.43 -12.63
N PHE A 5 0.63 -23.70 -11.80
CA PHE A 5 1.33 -22.48 -12.23
C PHE A 5 2.62 -22.79 -13.00
N ASP A 6 3.19 -23.98 -12.83
CA ASP A 6 4.37 -24.45 -13.57
C ASP A 6 4.11 -24.53 -15.10
N GLU A 7 2.85 -24.48 -15.55
CA GLU A 7 2.51 -24.36 -16.97
C GLU A 7 2.93 -23.02 -17.58
N ILE A 8 2.98 -21.94 -16.79
CA ILE A 8 3.33 -20.58 -17.24
C ILE A 8 4.83 -20.52 -17.59
N ASP A 9 5.67 -21.26 -16.88
CA ASP A 9 7.13 -21.30 -17.08
C ASP A 9 7.53 -21.88 -18.46
N LYS A 10 6.61 -22.57 -19.13
CA LYS A 10 6.83 -23.14 -20.48
C LYS A 10 6.72 -22.09 -21.58
N ILE A 11 6.23 -20.89 -21.27
CA ILE A 11 5.99 -19.82 -22.24
C ILE A 11 7.16 -18.85 -22.23
N GLU A 12 7.78 -18.63 -23.39
CA GLU A 12 8.81 -17.60 -23.57
C GLU A 12 8.14 -16.21 -23.69
N VAL A 13 8.30 -15.35 -22.68
CA VAL A 13 7.73 -14.00 -22.67
C VAL A 13 8.70 -13.02 -23.32
N LYS A 14 8.31 -12.45 -24.46
CA LYS A 14 9.08 -11.44 -25.20
C LYS A 14 8.65 -10.00 -24.92
N GLU A 15 7.42 -9.84 -24.41
CA GLU A 15 6.80 -8.55 -24.13
C GLU A 15 7.13 -8.05 -22.73
N ASN A 16 6.98 -6.75 -22.52
CA ASN A 16 7.12 -6.16 -21.19
C ASN A 16 5.92 -6.53 -20.30
N PRO A 17 6.12 -6.73 -18.99
CA PRO A 17 5.03 -7.03 -18.06
C PRO A 17 4.04 -5.87 -17.97
N CYS A 18 2.74 -6.20 -17.98
CA CYS A 18 1.66 -5.25 -17.76
C CYS A 18 1.46 -5.04 -16.25
N PHE A 19 2.11 -4.03 -15.67
CA PHE A 19 1.95 -3.70 -14.25
C PHE A 19 0.62 -3.01 -13.92
N HIS A 20 0.11 -2.22 -14.87
CA HIS A 20 -1.13 -1.49 -14.71
C HIS A 20 -1.94 -1.61 -16.02
N PRO A 21 -3.27 -1.74 -15.94
CA PRO A 21 -4.12 -1.88 -17.12
C PRO A 21 -4.20 -0.61 -17.98
N LEU A 22 -3.65 0.51 -17.50
CA LEU A 22 -3.62 1.80 -18.17
C LEU A 22 -2.17 2.31 -18.22
N GLU A 23 -1.86 3.09 -19.25
CA GLU A 23 -0.56 3.77 -19.33
C GLU A 23 -0.47 4.87 -18.26
N ILE A 24 0.34 4.63 -17.24
CA ILE A 24 0.57 5.58 -16.16
C ILE A 24 1.79 6.44 -16.49
N LYS A 25 1.63 7.76 -16.38
CA LYS A 25 2.74 8.73 -16.38
C LYS A 25 3.05 9.13 -14.94
N ASN A 26 4.25 9.64 -14.69
CA ASN A 26 4.63 10.11 -13.36
C ASN A 26 3.65 11.17 -12.84
N VAL A 27 2.98 10.87 -11.72
CA VAL A 27 2.07 11.80 -11.04
C VAL A 27 2.76 12.29 -9.77
N THR A 28 3.15 13.57 -9.76
CA THR A 28 3.78 14.21 -8.61
C THR A 28 2.76 15.03 -7.81
N ARG A 29 2.88 15.01 -6.48
CA ARG A 29 2.11 15.88 -5.59
C ARG A 29 2.83 17.23 -5.46
N GLU A 30 2.07 18.33 -5.54
CA GLU A 30 2.59 19.67 -5.22
C GLU A 30 3.05 19.77 -3.76
N ASP A 31 4.12 20.52 -3.51
CA ASP A 31 4.64 20.75 -2.16
C ASP A 31 3.83 21.80 -1.38
N LYS A 32 2.60 21.42 -1.02
CA LYS A 32 1.68 22.26 -0.24
C LYS A 32 1.23 21.53 1.02
N VAL A 33 1.26 22.24 2.14
CA VAL A 33 0.79 21.74 3.44
C VAL A 33 -0.73 21.58 3.40
N LYS A 34 -1.23 20.46 3.91
CA LYS A 34 -2.66 20.22 4.13
C LYS A 34 -2.91 20.08 5.63
N LYS A 35 -4.11 20.44 6.08
CA LYS A 35 -4.54 20.22 7.46
C LYS A 35 -4.50 18.72 7.76
N GLY A 36 -3.81 18.35 8.83
CA GLY A 36 -3.82 16.96 9.33
C GLY A 36 -5.15 16.61 10.00
N PHE A 37 -5.35 15.31 10.23
CA PHE A 37 -6.47 14.83 11.05
C PHE A 37 -6.37 15.37 12.48
N SER A 38 -7.52 15.56 13.13
CA SER A 38 -7.58 15.76 14.56
C SER A 38 -7.13 14.51 15.31
N LEU A 39 -6.80 14.68 16.60
CA LEU A 39 -6.36 13.57 17.44
C LEU A 39 -7.44 12.49 17.56
N GLU A 40 -8.71 12.89 17.71
CA GLU A 40 -9.82 11.96 17.81
C GLU A 40 -10.03 11.16 16.52
N GLU A 41 -9.97 11.81 15.35
CA GLU A 41 -10.06 11.14 14.05
C GLU A 41 -8.92 10.13 13.87
N ALA A 42 -7.70 10.51 14.23
CA ALA A 42 -6.51 9.66 14.11
C ALA A 42 -6.59 8.41 15.01
N PHE A 43 -7.21 8.52 16.19
CA PHE A 43 -7.36 7.41 17.14
C PHE A 43 -8.73 6.71 17.07
N SER A 44 -9.61 7.08 16.13
CA SER A 44 -10.99 6.57 16.05
C SER A 44 -11.10 5.04 15.98
N ASN A 45 -10.11 4.39 15.37
CA ASN A 45 -10.05 2.93 15.18
C ASN A 45 -9.00 2.24 16.06
N ALA A 46 -8.35 2.96 16.97
CA ALA A 46 -7.28 2.41 17.79
C ALA A 46 -7.86 1.66 19.00
N GLU A 47 -7.75 0.33 19.01
CA GLU A 47 -8.21 -0.50 20.15
C GLU A 47 -7.41 -0.19 21.43
N GLN A 48 -6.10 -0.09 21.32
CA GLN A 48 -5.19 0.17 22.43
C GLN A 48 -4.52 1.54 22.23
N ARG A 49 -4.92 2.52 23.04
CA ARG A 49 -4.31 3.85 23.08
C ARG A 49 -4.01 4.27 24.51
N GLU A 50 -2.90 4.96 24.70
CA GLU A 50 -2.54 5.55 25.99
C GLU A 50 -2.16 7.01 25.76
N LYS A 51 -2.95 7.92 26.35
CA LYS A 51 -2.85 9.36 26.08
C LYS A 51 -2.95 9.62 24.57
N ASN A 52 -1.88 10.14 23.96
CA ASN A 52 -1.79 10.49 22.55
C ASN A 52 -0.90 9.51 21.76
N PHE A 53 -0.79 8.26 22.23
CA PHE A 53 0.04 7.23 21.60
C PHE A 53 -0.76 5.96 21.33
N PHE A 54 -0.41 5.28 20.23
CA PHE A 54 -0.82 3.91 19.99
C PHE A 54 -0.03 2.99 20.94
N LYS A 55 -0.74 2.12 21.65
CA LYS A 55 -0.14 1.18 22.60
C LYS A 55 -0.03 -0.20 21.96
N GLY A 56 1.17 -0.76 21.93
CA GLY A 56 1.45 -2.08 21.37
C GLY A 56 2.53 -2.82 22.18
N PRO A 57 2.80 -4.09 21.84
CA PRO A 57 3.91 -4.84 22.44
C PRO A 57 5.23 -4.11 22.20
N LYS A 58 6.13 -4.19 23.18
CA LYS A 58 7.46 -3.61 23.08
C LYS A 58 8.28 -4.34 22.00
N VAL A 59 8.90 -3.58 21.11
CA VAL A 59 9.90 -4.03 20.12
C VAL A 59 11.29 -4.02 20.71
#